data_AF-A0A0C9WFQ9-F1
#
_entry.id   AF-A0A0C9WFQ9-F1
#
_cell.length_a   1.000
_cell.length_b   1.000
_cell.length_c   1.000
_cell.angle_alpha   90.00
_cell.angle_beta   90.00
_cell.angle_gamma   90.00
#
_symmetry.space_group_name_H-M   'P 1'
#
loop_
_entity.id
_entity.type
_entity.pdbx_description
1 polymer ?
#
loop_
_entity_poly.entity_id
_entity_poly.type
_entity_poly.pdbx_seq_one_letter_code
_entity_poly.pdbx_strand_id
1 'polypeptide(L)'
;MLIEVCWAVTSFLIFFDWFLQQAIGEYVDALVPKIVEQHPEEAGNWKPAARKLRFPYWDWADPKVAKDGVPSLFCDETLHVKVPGLGGKTAPVRNPLAYFNFGDNIPKDFAIFKRDNNIAHFNKWTRTFRYASNDEKPSESNIAKLQEELKKKAESIRRQVSTLFAFSDVQEAPEKNIYDEFSNTNPESLTKGTKERRVPEYHHSLEGVHNTIHGTMGGNGHMSNPDYAAFDPFFFFHHANCDRLLALWEWCYPNYWIGDGYVNATGENVQWTQQMGNRKVGGGISEQTTAKGDYLSPFMKEDRTYWTSEDTRFLTPESGVCKYYSYPEFLGIKVNEPASVEERINARTKLMAYYGYDALTAKNQLKGGVQHVAAGDFMLPAHYKVRRGFRVFQVHVRLPEFAFNGSYEFQLSYARLGKNDLFVGPVTVFARGDDSACEACEVRRENGTDVHGVVSIPPSFVNEMIRNSKIDRSQLTPEITADLIKKHLRGELKDVSTTTLAFASNSGDVVASSAELASELAPREVTLLSSSVAEDPDDSERPACSFDWKPHGEVFTVC
;
A
#
# COMPACT_ATOMS: atom_id res chain seq x y z
N MET A 1 -6.24 -0.11 -21.53
CA MET A 1 -4.78 -0.05 -21.39
C MET A 1 -4.50 0.24 -19.93
N LEU A 2 -4.42 -0.80 -19.12
CA LEU A 2 -4.35 -0.71 -17.67
C LEU A 2 -3.12 -1.49 -17.21
N ILE A 3 -2.32 -0.82 -16.39
CA ILE A 3 -0.90 -1.06 -16.17
C ILE A 3 -0.76 -1.83 -14.85
N GLU A 4 -0.36 -3.09 -14.94
CA GLU A 4 0.26 -3.83 -13.83
C GLU A 4 1.70 -4.05 -14.27
N VAL A 5 2.62 -3.40 -13.58
CA VAL A 5 4.02 -3.80 -13.63
C VAL A 5 4.49 -3.73 -12.19
N CYS A 6 4.68 -4.89 -11.55
CA CYS A 6 5.23 -5.02 -10.19
C CYS A 6 6.54 -4.22 -9.99
N TRP A 7 7.27 -3.93 -11.07
CA TRP A 7 8.54 -3.18 -11.06
C TRP A 7 8.37 -1.68 -11.24
N ALA A 8 7.23 -1.24 -11.79
CA ALA A 8 7.01 0.14 -12.20
C ALA A 8 5.99 0.86 -11.32
N VAL A 9 5.51 0.28 -10.22
CA VAL A 9 4.53 0.94 -9.33
C VAL A 9 5.00 2.35 -8.97
N THR A 10 6.25 2.50 -8.54
CA THR A 10 6.83 3.80 -8.14
C THR A 10 7.04 4.77 -9.31
N SER A 11 7.67 4.35 -10.41
CA SER A 11 7.88 5.23 -11.57
C SER A 11 6.58 5.56 -12.32
N PHE A 12 5.61 4.65 -12.32
CA PHE A 12 4.25 4.88 -12.81
C PHE A 12 3.49 5.86 -11.92
N LEU A 13 3.60 5.77 -10.60
CA LEU A 13 2.93 6.68 -9.66
C LEU A 13 3.31 8.14 -9.88
N ILE A 14 4.62 8.44 -9.96
CA ILE A 14 5.12 9.80 -10.21
C ILE A 14 4.69 10.29 -11.59
N PHE A 15 4.84 9.43 -12.61
CA PHE A 15 4.45 9.79 -13.97
C PHE A 15 2.95 10.04 -14.08
N PHE A 16 2.13 9.21 -13.44
CA PHE A 16 0.68 9.30 -13.49
C PHE A 16 0.15 10.58 -12.84
N ASP A 17 0.71 10.98 -11.69
CA ASP A 17 0.37 12.28 -11.09
C ASP A 17 0.79 13.41 -12.05
N TRP A 18 2.02 13.41 -12.58
CA TRP A 18 2.44 14.41 -13.57
C TRP A 18 1.49 14.52 -14.77
N PHE A 19 1.11 13.41 -15.40
CA PHE A 19 0.20 13.41 -16.55
C PHE A 19 -1.18 13.97 -16.17
N LEU A 20 -1.67 13.62 -14.98
CA LEU A 20 -2.92 14.16 -14.46
C LEU A 20 -2.81 15.68 -14.21
N GLN A 21 -1.70 16.15 -13.65
CA GLN A 21 -1.43 17.57 -13.48
C GLN A 21 -1.41 18.30 -14.82
N GLN A 22 -0.76 17.72 -15.84
CA GLN A 22 -0.73 18.29 -17.19
C GLN A 22 -2.13 18.37 -17.80
N ALA A 23 -2.89 17.27 -17.78
CA ALA A 23 -4.23 17.23 -18.36
C ALA A 23 -5.18 18.25 -17.71
N ILE A 24 -5.11 18.38 -16.38
CA ILE A 24 -5.91 19.38 -15.64
C ILE A 24 -5.42 20.80 -15.96
N GLY A 25 -4.11 21.01 -16.01
CA GLY A 25 -3.51 22.30 -16.38
C GLY A 25 -3.96 22.78 -17.75
N GLU A 26 -3.84 21.94 -18.78
CA GLU A 26 -4.27 22.24 -20.15
C GLU A 26 -5.76 22.57 -20.23
N TYR A 27 -6.60 21.80 -19.54
CA TYR A 27 -8.04 22.06 -19.50
C TYR A 27 -8.37 23.41 -18.85
N VAL A 28 -7.70 23.71 -17.72
CA VAL A 28 -7.91 24.94 -16.95
C VAL A 28 -7.40 26.17 -17.70
N ASP A 29 -6.25 26.07 -18.36
CA ASP A 29 -5.70 27.13 -19.20
C ASP A 29 -6.58 27.42 -20.42
N ALA A 30 -7.30 26.43 -20.94
CA ALA A 30 -8.29 26.63 -22.00
C ALA A 30 -9.64 27.18 -21.49
N LEU A 31 -10.05 26.83 -20.27
CA LEU A 31 -11.36 27.18 -19.70
C LEU A 31 -11.39 28.57 -19.07
N VAL A 32 -10.39 28.90 -18.26
CA VAL A 32 -10.39 30.13 -17.44
C VAL A 32 -10.42 31.40 -18.28
N PRO A 33 -9.72 31.51 -19.43
CA PRO A 33 -9.86 32.67 -20.30
C PRO A 33 -11.31 32.90 -20.76
N LYS A 34 -12.05 31.83 -21.09
CA LYS A 34 -13.46 31.90 -21.50
C LYS A 34 -14.35 32.40 -20.37
N ILE A 35 -14.11 31.89 -19.15
CA ILE A 35 -14.83 32.36 -17.95
C ILE A 35 -14.57 33.86 -17.74
N VAL A 36 -13.31 34.30 -17.87
CA VAL A 36 -12.94 35.70 -17.65
C VAL A 36 -13.46 36.64 -18.75
N GLU A 37 -13.56 36.16 -19.99
CA GLU A 37 -14.18 36.91 -21.08
C GLU A 37 -15.67 37.15 -20.83
N GLN A 38 -16.38 36.12 -20.33
CA GLN A 38 -17.81 36.19 -20.02
C GLN A 38 -18.11 36.93 -18.71
N HIS A 39 -17.22 36.83 -17.72
CA HIS A 39 -17.36 37.39 -16.37
C HIS A 39 -16.07 38.13 -15.94
N PRO A 40 -15.74 39.29 -16.55
CA PRO A 40 -14.50 40.01 -16.27
C PRO A 40 -14.33 40.41 -14.79
N GLU A 41 -15.43 40.66 -14.09
CA GLU A 41 -15.48 41.00 -12.66
C GLU A 41 -14.98 39.86 -11.76
N GLU A 42 -15.06 38.60 -12.21
CA GLU A 42 -14.61 37.43 -11.46
C GLU A 42 -13.15 37.04 -11.77
N ALA A 43 -12.46 37.78 -12.66
CA ALA A 43 -11.10 37.47 -13.09
C ALA A 43 -10.09 37.41 -11.93
N GLY A 44 -10.28 38.25 -10.92
CA GLY A 44 -9.47 38.27 -9.70
C GLY A 44 -9.60 36.99 -8.85
N ASN A 45 -10.64 36.19 -9.06
CA ASN A 45 -10.85 34.91 -8.37
C ASN A 45 -10.31 33.74 -9.20
N TRP A 46 -10.71 33.66 -10.48
CA TRP A 46 -10.43 32.49 -11.32
C TRP A 46 -8.99 32.40 -11.80
N LYS A 47 -8.34 33.51 -12.19
CA LYS A 47 -6.94 33.48 -12.67
C LYS A 47 -5.95 33.04 -11.58
N PRO A 48 -6.02 33.54 -10.33
CA PRO A 48 -5.12 33.05 -9.28
C PRO A 48 -5.40 31.61 -8.87
N ALA A 49 -6.67 31.18 -8.85
CA ALA A 49 -7.04 29.80 -8.54
C ALA A 49 -6.47 28.83 -9.58
N ALA A 50 -6.60 29.16 -10.87
CA ALA A 50 -6.06 28.38 -11.99
C ALA A 50 -4.56 28.11 -11.85
N ARG A 51 -3.77 29.16 -11.56
CA ARG A 51 -2.31 29.05 -11.40
C ARG A 51 -1.88 28.18 -10.22
N LYS A 52 -2.67 28.20 -9.14
CA LYS A 52 -2.40 27.46 -7.90
C LYS A 52 -2.90 26.02 -7.94
N LEU A 53 -3.79 25.67 -8.87
CA LEU A 53 -4.44 24.37 -8.89
C LEU A 53 -3.41 23.28 -9.14
N ARG A 54 -3.43 22.27 -8.28
CA ARG A 54 -2.78 20.98 -8.46
C ARG A 54 -3.77 19.90 -8.09
N PHE A 55 -3.61 18.71 -8.66
CA PHE A 55 -4.40 17.56 -8.25
C PHE A 55 -4.15 17.25 -6.76
N PRO A 56 -5.20 17.15 -5.94
CA PRO A 56 -5.06 16.85 -4.52
C PRO A 56 -4.80 15.36 -4.27
N TYR A 57 -4.05 15.06 -3.22
CA TYR A 57 -3.93 13.71 -2.66
C TYR A 57 -4.90 13.53 -1.49
N TRP A 58 -5.24 12.29 -1.14
CA TRP A 58 -5.89 11.96 0.13
C TRP A 58 -4.99 11.09 1.00
N ASP A 59 -4.54 11.64 2.13
CA ASP A 59 -3.77 10.88 3.13
C ASP A 59 -4.70 9.95 3.90
N TRP A 60 -4.96 8.78 3.31
CA TRP A 60 -5.73 7.69 3.90
C TRP A 60 -5.06 7.09 5.16
N ALA A 61 -3.81 7.48 5.46
CA ALA A 61 -3.09 7.13 6.67
C ALA A 61 -3.06 8.28 7.69
N ASP A 62 -3.81 9.37 7.51
CA ASP A 62 -3.97 10.41 8.54
C ASP A 62 -4.64 9.82 9.82
N PRO A 63 -4.19 10.17 11.04
CA PRO A 63 -4.76 9.63 12.28
C PRO A 63 -6.27 9.88 12.43
N LYS A 64 -6.81 10.92 11.77
CA LYS A 64 -8.25 11.22 11.79
C LYS A 64 -9.07 10.20 11.03
N VAL A 65 -8.50 9.46 10.08
CA VAL A 65 -9.23 8.49 9.25
C VAL A 65 -9.87 7.39 10.09
N ALA A 66 -9.21 6.95 11.18
CA ALA A 66 -9.77 5.96 12.10
C ALA A 66 -11.11 6.43 12.74
N LYS A 67 -11.28 7.75 12.91
CA LYS A 67 -12.50 8.36 13.46
C LYS A 67 -13.48 8.80 12.37
N ASP A 68 -12.99 9.57 11.42
CA ASP A 68 -13.80 10.31 10.45
C ASP A 68 -14.16 9.41 9.26
N GLY A 69 -13.24 8.53 8.84
CA GLY A 69 -13.42 7.61 7.72
C GLY A 69 -13.24 8.28 6.35
N VAL A 70 -13.96 7.79 5.34
CA VAL A 70 -13.90 8.34 3.97
C VAL A 70 -14.54 9.75 3.95
N PRO A 71 -13.88 10.78 3.41
CA PRO A 71 -14.47 12.10 3.21
C PRO A 71 -15.75 12.04 2.39
N SER A 72 -16.74 12.87 2.75
CA SER A 72 -18.01 12.93 2.02
C SER A 72 -17.83 13.37 0.56
N LEU A 73 -16.72 14.05 0.23
CA LEU A 73 -16.30 14.36 -1.13
C LEU A 73 -16.30 13.14 -2.06
N PHE A 74 -16.01 11.94 -1.54
CA PHE A 74 -15.98 10.71 -2.32
C PHE A 74 -17.28 9.91 -2.22
N CYS A 75 -18.28 10.38 -1.48
CA CYS A 75 -19.51 9.65 -1.19
C CYS A 75 -20.77 10.39 -1.65
N ASP A 76 -20.82 11.71 -1.45
CA ASP A 76 -21.99 12.52 -1.75
C ASP A 76 -22.16 12.65 -3.26
N GLU A 77 -23.35 12.34 -3.80
CA GLU A 77 -23.59 12.43 -5.24
C GLU A 77 -23.69 13.88 -5.76
N THR A 78 -23.80 14.87 -4.86
CA THR A 78 -23.96 16.29 -5.19
C THR A 78 -22.96 17.13 -4.40
N LEU A 79 -22.29 18.08 -5.07
CA LEU A 79 -21.44 19.10 -4.47
C LEU A 79 -22.05 20.49 -4.64
N HIS A 80 -21.83 21.37 -3.67
CA HIS A 80 -22.16 22.79 -3.80
C HIS A 80 -20.90 23.55 -4.19
N VAL A 81 -20.84 24.04 -5.42
CA VAL A 81 -19.66 24.73 -5.97
C VAL A 81 -20.01 26.15 -6.40
N LYS A 82 -19.02 27.05 -6.39
CA LYS A 82 -19.17 28.38 -6.99
C LYS A 82 -19.23 28.22 -8.50
N VAL A 83 -20.32 28.68 -9.11
CA VAL A 83 -20.50 28.67 -10.57
C VAL A 83 -20.20 30.06 -11.12
N PRO A 84 -19.39 30.19 -12.18
CA PRO A 84 -19.12 31.47 -12.80
C PRO A 84 -20.41 32.24 -13.15
N GLY A 85 -20.41 33.55 -12.93
CA GLY A 85 -21.54 34.43 -13.27
C GLY A 85 -22.66 34.48 -12.23
N LEU A 86 -22.54 33.76 -11.11
CA LEU A 86 -23.48 33.83 -10.00
C LEU A 86 -23.04 34.78 -8.88
N GLY A 87 -22.03 35.63 -9.11
CA GLY A 87 -21.57 36.61 -8.13
C GLY A 87 -21.05 35.96 -6.84
N GLY A 88 -20.37 34.83 -6.97
CA GLY A 88 -19.79 34.07 -5.85
C GLY A 88 -20.77 33.16 -5.09
N LYS A 89 -22.04 33.08 -5.50
CA LYS A 89 -23.01 32.10 -4.95
C LYS A 89 -22.65 30.68 -5.38
N THR A 90 -23.05 29.71 -4.56
CA THR A 90 -22.88 28.29 -4.84
C THR A 90 -24.15 27.69 -5.45
N ALA A 91 -23.99 26.71 -6.34
CA ALA A 91 -25.07 25.90 -6.88
C ALA A 91 -24.77 24.40 -6.71
N PRO A 92 -25.81 23.55 -6.59
CA PRO A 92 -25.63 22.11 -6.56
C PRO A 92 -25.24 21.61 -7.95
N VAL A 93 -24.20 20.80 -8.01
CA VAL A 93 -23.73 20.09 -9.21
C VAL A 93 -23.54 18.62 -8.88
N ARG A 94 -23.70 17.75 -9.88
CA ARG A 94 -23.32 16.34 -9.74
C ARG A 94 -21.85 16.24 -9.34
N ASN A 95 -21.54 15.39 -8.37
CA ASN A 95 -20.19 15.17 -7.92
C ASN A 95 -19.45 14.20 -8.87
N PRO A 96 -18.48 14.65 -9.67
CA PRO A 96 -17.71 13.76 -10.53
C PRO A 96 -16.65 12.94 -9.76
N LEU A 97 -16.46 13.21 -8.46
CA LEU A 97 -15.47 12.53 -7.61
C LEU A 97 -16.06 11.38 -6.79
N ALA A 98 -17.40 11.31 -6.69
CA ALA A 98 -18.07 10.21 -6.03
C ALA A 98 -18.07 8.95 -6.90
N TYR A 99 -18.26 9.12 -8.21
CA TYR A 99 -18.28 8.03 -9.18
C TYR A 99 -18.14 8.55 -10.62
N PHE A 100 -17.59 7.71 -11.50
CA PHE A 100 -17.58 7.96 -12.94
C PHE A 100 -18.86 7.41 -13.58
N ASN A 101 -19.35 8.09 -14.63
CA ASN A 101 -20.60 7.76 -15.30
C ASN A 101 -20.35 7.34 -16.73
N PHE A 102 -20.45 6.04 -17.01
CA PHE A 102 -20.41 5.52 -18.38
C PHE A 102 -21.67 5.91 -19.16
N GLY A 103 -22.81 6.07 -18.47
CA GLY A 103 -24.10 6.24 -19.14
C GLY A 103 -24.39 5.05 -20.05
N ASP A 104 -24.79 5.31 -21.29
CA ASP A 104 -25.04 4.28 -22.31
C ASP A 104 -23.75 3.79 -23.01
N ASN A 105 -22.59 4.39 -22.68
CA ASN A 105 -21.31 4.13 -23.35
C ASN A 105 -20.39 3.23 -22.50
N ILE A 106 -20.90 2.10 -22.04
CA ILE A 106 -20.07 1.09 -21.38
C ILE A 106 -19.14 0.46 -22.43
N PRO A 107 -17.81 0.38 -22.18
CA PRO A 107 -16.89 -0.26 -23.12
C PRO A 107 -17.28 -1.70 -23.43
N LYS A 108 -17.18 -2.09 -24.70
CA LYS A 108 -17.70 -3.40 -25.20
C LYS A 108 -16.93 -4.60 -24.66
N ASP A 109 -15.70 -4.37 -24.23
CA ASP A 109 -14.78 -5.34 -23.64
C ASP A 109 -14.98 -5.52 -22.13
N PHE A 110 -15.83 -4.71 -21.49
CA PHE A 110 -16.19 -4.95 -20.10
C PHE A 110 -16.92 -6.29 -19.96
N ALA A 111 -16.57 -7.03 -18.91
CA ALA A 111 -17.07 -8.38 -18.67
C ALA A 111 -17.86 -8.49 -17.36
N ILE A 112 -18.55 -9.61 -17.18
CA ILE A 112 -19.08 -10.00 -15.87
C ILE A 112 -17.94 -10.67 -15.11
N PHE A 113 -17.60 -10.14 -13.95
CA PHE A 113 -16.68 -10.78 -13.03
C PHE A 113 -17.49 -11.60 -12.01
N LYS A 114 -17.31 -12.92 -11.98
CA LYS A 114 -18.04 -13.84 -11.09
C LYS A 114 -17.07 -14.73 -10.32
N ARG A 115 -17.16 -14.71 -8.99
CA ARG A 115 -16.40 -15.60 -8.08
C ARG A 115 -17.30 -16.01 -6.93
N ASP A 116 -17.58 -17.32 -6.82
CA ASP A 116 -18.50 -17.89 -5.83
C ASP A 116 -19.81 -17.10 -5.67
N ASN A 117 -19.98 -16.43 -4.52
CA ASN A 117 -21.16 -15.65 -4.16
C ASN A 117 -21.08 -14.18 -4.57
N ASN A 118 -19.99 -13.74 -5.20
CA ASN A 118 -19.79 -12.35 -5.60
C ASN A 118 -19.84 -12.19 -7.12
N ILE A 119 -20.67 -11.25 -7.60
CA ILE A 119 -20.87 -10.98 -9.01
C ILE A 119 -20.81 -9.47 -9.25
N ALA A 120 -19.83 -9.02 -10.04
CA ALA A 120 -19.74 -7.66 -10.54
C ALA A 120 -20.10 -7.62 -12.02
N HIS A 121 -21.19 -6.93 -12.34
CA HIS A 121 -21.66 -6.77 -13.72
C HIS A 121 -21.06 -5.52 -14.37
N PHE A 122 -19.72 -5.43 -14.47
CA PHE A 122 -19.05 -4.26 -15.06
C PHE A 122 -19.58 -3.93 -16.46
N ASN A 123 -19.95 -4.96 -17.24
CA ASN A 123 -20.56 -4.80 -18.56
C ASN A 123 -21.98 -4.20 -18.59
N LYS A 124 -22.65 -4.06 -17.44
CA LYS A 124 -24.00 -3.50 -17.30
C LYS A 124 -24.07 -2.30 -16.36
N TRP A 125 -23.08 -2.15 -15.49
CA TRP A 125 -23.00 -1.05 -14.54
C TRP A 125 -22.71 0.27 -15.28
N THR A 126 -23.70 1.16 -15.31
CA THR A 126 -23.63 2.46 -16.01
C THR A 126 -22.78 3.50 -15.29
N ARG A 127 -22.25 3.14 -14.11
CA ARG A 127 -21.36 3.96 -13.30
C ARG A 127 -20.39 3.11 -12.49
N THR A 128 -19.36 3.75 -11.94
CA THR A 128 -18.50 3.09 -10.97
C THR A 128 -19.20 2.90 -9.63
N PHE A 129 -18.93 1.78 -8.98
CA PHE A 129 -19.49 1.41 -7.69
C PHE A 129 -18.42 0.93 -6.72
N ARG A 130 -18.71 1.11 -5.43
CA ARG A 130 -17.94 0.62 -4.29
C ARG A 130 -18.88 -0.21 -3.41
N TYR A 131 -18.50 -1.45 -3.10
CA TYR A 131 -19.33 -2.39 -2.33
C TYR A 131 -20.77 -2.54 -2.89
N ALA A 132 -20.91 -2.68 -4.21
CA ALA A 132 -22.19 -2.91 -4.86
C ALA A 132 -22.81 -4.26 -4.44
N SER A 133 -24.13 -4.36 -4.55
CA SER A 133 -24.81 -5.67 -4.57
C SER A 133 -24.41 -6.46 -5.82
N ASN A 134 -24.76 -7.75 -5.84
CA ASN A 134 -24.57 -8.62 -7.00
C ASN A 134 -25.58 -8.35 -8.14
N ASP A 135 -26.38 -7.29 -8.04
CA ASP A 135 -27.41 -7.00 -9.02
C ASP A 135 -26.80 -6.51 -10.34
N GLU A 136 -27.50 -6.79 -11.44
CA GLU A 136 -27.11 -6.26 -12.76
C GLU A 136 -27.24 -4.74 -12.85
N LYS A 137 -28.09 -4.14 -11.99
CA LYS A 137 -28.42 -2.72 -11.96
C LYS A 137 -28.49 -2.21 -10.51
N PRO A 138 -27.35 -2.19 -9.79
CA PRO A 138 -27.33 -1.70 -8.43
C PRO A 138 -27.69 -0.22 -8.41
N SER A 139 -28.51 0.18 -7.43
CA SER A 139 -28.95 1.57 -7.31
C SER A 139 -27.85 2.48 -6.81
N GLU A 140 -27.00 2.02 -5.88
CA GLU A 140 -25.98 2.81 -5.20
C GLU A 140 -24.79 1.98 -4.71
N SER A 141 -23.72 2.67 -4.33
CA SER A 141 -22.58 2.09 -3.62
C SER A 141 -22.94 1.90 -2.14
N ASN A 142 -22.47 0.84 -1.49
CA ASN A 142 -22.69 0.64 -0.06
C ASN A 142 -21.65 1.42 0.76
N ILE A 143 -21.91 2.71 0.95
CA ILE A 143 -21.01 3.63 1.67
C ILE A 143 -20.88 3.24 3.15
N ALA A 144 -21.93 2.70 3.78
CA ALA A 144 -21.87 2.27 5.17
C ALA A 144 -20.84 1.15 5.37
N LYS A 145 -20.83 0.15 4.47
CA LYS A 145 -19.85 -0.94 4.51
C LYS A 145 -18.43 -0.45 4.21
N LEU A 146 -18.27 0.45 3.23
CA LEU A 146 -17.00 1.11 2.95
C LEU A 146 -16.42 1.82 4.19
N GLN A 147 -17.26 2.59 4.90
CA GLN A 147 -16.86 3.30 6.11
C GLN A 147 -16.48 2.33 7.24
N GLU A 148 -17.23 1.25 7.41
CA GLU A 148 -16.94 0.19 8.39
C GLU A 148 -15.56 -0.43 8.13
N GLU A 149 -15.30 -0.89 6.90
CA GLU A 149 -14.06 -1.58 6.55
C GLU A 149 -12.84 -0.65 6.62
N LEU A 150 -12.95 0.60 6.15
CA LEU A 150 -11.83 1.54 6.24
C LEU A 150 -11.49 1.86 7.70
N LYS A 151 -12.49 2.17 8.54
CA LYS A 151 -12.24 2.51 9.95
C LYS A 151 -11.66 1.33 10.71
N LYS A 152 -12.11 0.11 10.42
CA LYS A 152 -11.54 -1.13 10.97
C LYS A 152 -10.04 -1.27 10.64
N LYS A 153 -9.63 -0.91 9.42
CA LYS A 153 -8.26 -1.09 8.92
C LYS A 153 -7.33 0.09 9.16
N ALA A 154 -7.86 1.29 9.40
CA ALA A 154 -7.11 2.55 9.48
C ALA A 154 -5.84 2.51 10.35
N GLU A 155 -5.92 1.96 11.57
CA GLU A 155 -4.74 1.86 12.45
C GLU A 155 -3.67 0.88 11.92
N SER A 156 -4.07 -0.20 11.25
CA SER A 156 -3.13 -1.13 10.64
C SER A 156 -2.46 -0.56 9.40
N ILE A 157 -3.22 0.18 8.59
CA ILE A 157 -2.73 0.90 7.40
C ILE A 157 -1.67 1.92 7.82
N ARG A 158 -1.94 2.67 8.90
CA ARG A 158 -0.97 3.59 9.52
C ARG A 158 0.32 2.89 9.92
N ARG A 159 0.22 1.78 10.67
CA ARG A 159 1.39 0.97 11.03
C ARG A 159 2.17 0.49 9.80
N GLN A 160 1.51 0.02 8.75
CA GLN A 160 2.19 -0.41 7.52
C GLN A 160 2.95 0.75 6.86
N VAL A 161 2.34 1.95 6.72
CA VAL A 161 3.03 3.14 6.20
C VAL A 161 4.24 3.50 7.06
N SER A 162 4.16 3.35 8.37
CA SER A 162 5.29 3.65 9.26
C SER A 162 6.52 2.77 8.99
N THR A 163 6.31 1.52 8.52
CA THR A 163 7.42 0.60 8.20
C THR A 163 8.18 0.98 6.93
N LEU A 164 7.56 1.75 6.03
CA LEU A 164 8.22 2.26 4.82
C LEU A 164 9.45 3.12 5.14
N PHE A 165 9.50 3.70 6.35
CA PHE A 165 10.57 4.58 6.80
C PHE A 165 11.49 3.94 7.87
N ALA A 166 11.38 2.62 8.04
CA ALA A 166 12.11 1.86 9.06
C ALA A 166 13.31 1.06 8.50
N PHE A 167 13.60 1.17 7.19
CA PHE A 167 14.76 0.52 6.57
C PHE A 167 16.06 1.00 7.20
N SER A 168 17.04 0.09 7.32
CA SER A 168 18.30 0.33 8.03
C SER A 168 19.31 1.17 7.23
N ASP A 169 20.18 1.91 7.93
CA ASP A 169 21.24 2.74 7.31
C ASP A 169 22.56 1.97 7.11
N VAL A 170 22.55 0.64 7.20
CA VAL A 170 23.80 -0.14 7.35
C VAL A 170 24.59 -0.13 6.04
N GLN A 171 25.65 0.69 6.03
CA GLN A 171 26.63 0.88 4.95
C GLN A 171 27.44 -0.38 4.54
N GLU A 172 27.12 -1.57 5.07
CA GLU A 172 27.97 -2.78 4.95
C GLU A 172 27.26 -4.06 4.47
N ALA A 173 25.99 -4.05 4.04
CA ALA A 173 25.33 -5.21 3.43
C ALA A 173 24.60 -4.80 2.14
N PRO A 174 24.51 -5.65 1.08
CA PRO A 174 24.39 -5.21 -0.32
C PRO A 174 23.16 -4.30 -0.51
N GLU A 175 23.47 -3.02 -0.59
CA GLU A 175 22.58 -1.86 -0.52
C GLU A 175 21.50 -1.83 -1.61
N LYS A 176 21.64 -2.68 -2.64
CA LYS A 176 20.85 -2.66 -3.87
C LYS A 176 19.47 -3.31 -3.79
N ASN A 177 19.10 -3.94 -2.67
CA ASN A 177 17.80 -4.61 -2.53
C ASN A 177 16.75 -3.80 -1.76
N ILE A 178 17.14 -2.70 -1.10
CA ILE A 178 16.19 -1.92 -0.28
C ILE A 178 15.07 -1.33 -1.14
N TYR A 179 15.41 -0.82 -2.33
CA TYR A 179 14.39 -0.32 -3.25
C TYR A 179 13.45 -1.43 -3.74
N ASP A 180 13.97 -2.64 -3.98
CA ASP A 180 13.18 -3.81 -4.34
C ASP A 180 12.14 -4.12 -3.26
N GLU A 181 12.60 -4.32 -2.02
CA GLU A 181 11.74 -4.63 -0.87
C GLU A 181 10.75 -3.50 -0.53
N PHE A 182 11.14 -2.23 -0.73
CA PHE A 182 10.26 -1.09 -0.55
C PHE A 182 9.19 -0.98 -1.64
N SER A 183 9.55 -1.17 -2.91
CA SER A 183 8.69 -0.80 -4.03
C SER A 183 7.54 -1.78 -4.26
N ASN A 184 7.79 -3.08 -4.08
CA ASN A 184 6.90 -4.12 -4.61
C ASN A 184 6.61 -5.25 -3.61
N THR A 185 5.53 -5.98 -3.88
CA THR A 185 5.06 -7.10 -3.05
C THR A 185 5.71 -8.44 -3.39
N ASN A 186 6.48 -8.54 -4.47
CA ASN A 186 7.16 -9.77 -4.86
C ASN A 186 8.62 -9.48 -5.22
N PRO A 187 9.46 -9.15 -4.23
CA PRO A 187 10.82 -8.69 -4.49
C PRO A 187 11.67 -9.79 -5.14
N GLU A 188 12.27 -9.50 -6.31
CA GLU A 188 13.04 -10.49 -7.10
C GLU A 188 14.40 -10.80 -6.46
N SER A 189 14.87 -9.94 -5.57
CA SER A 189 16.01 -10.30 -4.72
C SER A 189 15.70 -11.46 -3.76
N LEU A 190 14.42 -11.77 -3.53
CA LEU A 190 13.96 -12.85 -2.65
C LEU A 190 13.44 -14.10 -3.40
N THR A 191 13.36 -14.06 -4.75
CA THR A 191 12.96 -15.20 -5.59
C THR A 191 14.11 -16.23 -5.77
N LYS A 192 13.74 -17.49 -6.02
CA LYS A 192 14.50 -18.74 -5.80
C LYS A 192 15.99 -18.73 -6.23
N GLY A 193 16.90 -19.07 -5.32
CA GLY A 193 18.28 -19.48 -5.66
C GLY A 193 19.27 -19.62 -4.49
N THR A 194 19.40 -20.82 -3.92
CA THR A 194 20.48 -21.25 -2.99
C THR A 194 20.38 -20.86 -1.51
N LYS A 195 21.22 -21.50 -0.70
CA LYS A 195 20.96 -22.03 0.66
C LYS A 195 21.14 -21.03 1.81
N GLU A 196 21.43 -19.78 1.52
CA GLU A 196 21.51 -18.71 2.51
C GLU A 196 20.63 -17.56 2.02
N ARG A 197 19.32 -17.71 2.23
CA ARG A 197 18.37 -16.63 2.01
C ARG A 197 18.83 -15.45 2.90
N ARG A 198 19.22 -14.33 2.28
CA ARG A 198 19.42 -13.06 3.02
C ARG A 198 18.20 -12.85 3.90
N VAL A 199 18.40 -12.44 5.15
CA VAL A 199 17.30 -12.07 6.03
C VAL A 199 16.66 -10.81 5.44
N PRO A 200 15.43 -10.85 4.92
CA PRO A 200 14.79 -9.67 4.37
C PRO A 200 14.64 -8.62 5.48
N GLU A 201 14.67 -7.34 5.13
CA GLU A 201 14.21 -6.31 6.04
C GLU A 201 12.69 -6.46 6.09
N TYR A 202 12.18 -7.17 7.10
CA TYR A 202 10.77 -7.55 7.22
C TYR A 202 9.85 -6.34 7.44
N HIS A 203 9.75 -5.49 6.43
CA HIS A 203 8.95 -4.28 6.33
C HIS A 203 7.86 -4.48 5.28
N HIS A 204 6.84 -3.61 5.32
CA HIS A 204 5.81 -3.61 4.29
C HIS A 204 6.33 -2.86 3.05
N SER A 205 5.83 -3.19 1.86
CA SER A 205 6.13 -2.46 0.63
C SER A 205 5.07 -1.39 0.33
N LEU A 206 5.43 -0.39 -0.47
CA LEU A 206 4.50 0.64 -0.93
C LEU A 206 3.33 0.01 -1.72
N GLU A 207 3.61 -0.95 -2.61
CA GLU A 207 2.59 -1.70 -3.34
C GLU A 207 1.67 -2.49 -2.39
N GLY A 208 2.19 -3.04 -1.29
CA GLY A 208 1.38 -3.76 -0.31
C GLY A 208 0.30 -2.89 0.33
N VAL A 209 0.66 -1.68 0.80
CA VAL A 209 -0.33 -0.75 1.38
C VAL A 209 -1.27 -0.20 0.32
N HIS A 210 -0.75 0.06 -0.88
CA HIS A 210 -1.55 0.43 -2.05
C HIS A 210 -2.65 -0.61 -2.33
N ASN A 211 -2.29 -1.89 -2.36
CA ASN A 211 -3.23 -3.00 -2.60
C ASN A 211 -4.31 -3.05 -1.52
N THR A 212 -3.95 -2.81 -0.26
CA THR A 212 -4.92 -2.73 0.85
C THR A 212 -5.94 -1.61 0.65
N ILE A 213 -5.55 -0.45 0.14
CA ILE A 213 -6.50 0.64 -0.14
C ILE A 213 -7.38 0.29 -1.34
N HIS A 214 -6.85 -0.28 -2.41
CA HIS A 214 -7.63 -0.76 -3.55
C HIS A 214 -8.74 -1.73 -3.11
N GLY A 215 -8.39 -2.77 -2.37
CA GLY A 215 -9.36 -3.73 -1.84
C GLY A 215 -10.39 -3.10 -0.90
N THR A 216 -9.93 -2.23 0.01
CA THR A 216 -10.78 -1.57 1.03
C THR A 216 -11.70 -0.52 0.45
N MET A 217 -11.32 0.15 -0.64
CA MET A 217 -12.17 1.17 -1.27
C MET A 217 -13.12 0.57 -2.29
N GLY A 218 -12.76 -0.55 -2.91
CA GLY A 218 -13.56 -1.19 -3.95
C GLY A 218 -14.65 -2.10 -3.43
N GLY A 219 -14.35 -3.00 -2.51
CA GLY A 219 -15.28 -4.06 -2.13
C GLY A 219 -15.69 -4.91 -3.34
N ASN A 220 -16.98 -5.26 -3.47
CA ASN A 220 -17.53 -5.65 -4.77
C ASN A 220 -17.70 -4.40 -5.67
N GLY A 221 -16.65 -4.01 -6.38
CA GLY A 221 -16.63 -2.73 -7.08
C GLY A 221 -15.42 -2.55 -7.99
N HIS A 222 -15.26 -1.35 -8.53
CA HIS A 222 -14.24 -1.09 -9.55
C HIS A 222 -12.84 -0.99 -8.94
N MET A 223 -12.70 -0.28 -7.81
CA MET A 223 -11.40 -0.05 -7.16
C MET A 223 -10.66 -1.33 -6.71
N SER A 224 -11.37 -2.46 -6.54
CA SER A 224 -10.80 -3.74 -6.11
C SER A 224 -10.45 -4.67 -7.28
N ASN A 225 -10.60 -4.22 -8.53
CA ASN A 225 -10.22 -4.99 -9.71
C ASN A 225 -9.26 -4.18 -10.59
N PRO A 226 -8.03 -4.66 -10.86
CA PRO A 226 -7.04 -3.91 -11.63
C PRO A 226 -7.50 -3.50 -13.05
N ASP A 227 -8.37 -4.30 -13.69
CA ASP A 227 -8.90 -4.00 -15.03
C ASP A 227 -9.99 -2.91 -15.03
N TYR A 228 -10.48 -2.48 -13.86
CA TYR A 228 -11.54 -1.48 -13.75
C TYR A 228 -11.23 -0.34 -12.77
N ALA A 229 -10.19 -0.46 -11.93
CA ALA A 229 -9.94 0.47 -10.82
C ALA A 229 -9.76 1.93 -11.26
N ALA A 230 -9.05 2.18 -12.36
CA ALA A 230 -8.78 3.54 -12.83
C ALA A 230 -10.03 4.30 -13.33
N PHE A 231 -11.16 3.62 -13.53
CA PHE A 231 -12.40 4.31 -13.85
C PHE A 231 -13.03 4.98 -12.62
N ASP A 232 -12.76 4.50 -11.41
CA ASP A 232 -13.25 5.16 -10.19
C ASP A 232 -12.44 6.45 -9.95
N PRO A 233 -13.07 7.63 -9.83
CA PRO A 233 -12.35 8.89 -9.62
C PRO A 233 -11.43 8.89 -8.38
N PHE A 234 -11.72 8.06 -7.39
CA PHE A 234 -10.88 7.93 -6.21
C PHE A 234 -9.49 7.36 -6.50
N PHE A 235 -9.34 6.58 -7.58
CA PHE A 235 -8.06 6.03 -8.05
C PHE A 235 -6.96 7.09 -8.08
N PHE A 236 -7.27 8.25 -8.64
CA PHE A 236 -6.30 9.32 -8.82
C PHE A 236 -5.86 9.92 -7.47
N PHE A 237 -6.76 10.07 -6.49
CA PHE A 237 -6.41 10.59 -5.15
C PHE A 237 -5.58 9.60 -4.36
N HIS A 238 -5.86 8.31 -4.53
CA HIS A 238 -5.09 7.22 -3.97
C HIS A 238 -3.66 7.22 -4.50
N HIS A 239 -3.51 7.25 -5.83
CA HIS A 239 -2.21 7.24 -6.51
C HIS A 239 -1.40 8.52 -6.25
N ALA A 240 -2.04 9.69 -6.13
CA ALA A 240 -1.37 10.91 -5.69
C ALA A 240 -0.83 10.84 -4.25
N ASN A 241 -1.47 10.08 -3.34
CA ASN A 241 -0.90 9.86 -2.01
C ASN A 241 0.23 8.82 -2.03
N CYS A 242 0.16 7.82 -2.91
CA CYS A 242 1.26 6.88 -3.12
C CYS A 242 2.49 7.58 -3.71
N ASP A 243 2.30 8.51 -4.67
CA ASP A 243 3.36 9.38 -5.17
C ASP A 243 3.96 10.27 -4.05
N ARG A 244 3.10 10.86 -3.22
CA ARG A 244 3.56 11.59 -2.02
C ARG A 244 4.42 10.74 -1.09
N LEU A 245 4.01 9.50 -0.80
CA LEU A 245 4.79 8.59 0.06
C LEU A 245 6.12 8.22 -0.57
N LEU A 246 6.16 8.03 -1.89
CA LEU A 246 7.39 7.82 -2.64
C LEU A 246 8.32 9.04 -2.58
N ALA A 247 7.81 10.25 -2.80
CA ALA A 247 8.60 11.48 -2.69
C ALA A 247 9.20 11.68 -1.29
N LEU A 248 8.43 11.36 -0.23
CA LEU A 248 8.93 11.35 1.14
C LEU A 248 10.02 10.27 1.34
N TRP A 249 9.82 9.09 0.76
CA TRP A 249 10.77 7.99 0.86
C TRP A 249 12.08 8.29 0.13
N GLU A 250 12.04 8.74 -1.12
CA GLU A 250 13.22 9.15 -1.89
C GLU A 250 14.00 10.26 -1.17
N TRP A 251 13.29 11.20 -0.55
CA TRP A 251 13.92 12.23 0.26
C TRP A 251 14.60 11.65 1.52
N CYS A 252 14.04 10.62 2.15
CA CYS A 252 14.69 9.95 3.29
C CYS A 252 15.85 9.03 2.86
N TYR A 253 15.74 8.43 1.68
CA TYR A 253 16.59 7.35 1.18
C TYR A 253 17.16 7.65 -0.22
N PRO A 254 17.93 8.75 -0.38
CA PRO A 254 18.33 9.22 -1.71
C PRO A 254 19.27 8.27 -2.46
N ASN A 255 19.90 7.33 -1.76
CA ASN A 255 20.91 6.42 -2.31
C ASN A 255 20.33 5.13 -2.90
N TYR A 256 19.05 4.84 -2.67
CA TYR A 256 18.40 3.62 -3.15
C TYR A 256 17.49 3.96 -4.34
N TRP A 257 17.75 3.32 -5.48
CA TRP A 257 17.06 3.66 -6.73
C TRP A 257 16.84 2.44 -7.62
N ILE A 258 15.75 2.49 -8.41
CA ILE A 258 15.47 1.45 -9.40
C ILE A 258 16.62 1.29 -10.40
N GLY A 259 17.25 2.38 -10.86
CA GLY A 259 18.35 2.32 -11.83
C GLY A 259 19.58 1.53 -11.36
N ASP A 260 19.72 1.25 -10.06
CA ASP A 260 20.85 0.48 -9.54
C ASP A 260 20.70 -1.04 -9.73
N GLY A 261 19.48 -1.50 -10.07
CA GLY A 261 19.12 -2.91 -10.14
C GLY A 261 18.90 -3.52 -8.75
N TYR A 262 19.06 -4.84 -8.65
CA TYR A 262 19.05 -5.59 -7.40
C TYR A 262 20.15 -6.66 -7.41
N VAL A 263 20.55 -7.13 -6.24
CA VAL A 263 21.46 -8.26 -6.09
C VAL A 263 20.63 -9.53 -5.94
N ASN A 264 20.78 -10.45 -6.90
CA ASN A 264 20.11 -11.74 -6.88
C ASN A 264 20.74 -12.68 -5.84
N ALA A 265 20.16 -13.88 -5.71
CA ALA A 265 20.61 -14.84 -4.71
C ALA A 265 21.98 -15.50 -5.00
N THR A 266 22.57 -15.30 -6.20
CA THR A 266 23.95 -15.69 -6.52
C THR A 266 24.97 -14.57 -6.21
N GLY A 267 24.50 -13.41 -5.74
CA GLY A 267 25.34 -12.24 -5.44
C GLY A 267 25.62 -11.36 -6.66
N GLU A 268 24.96 -11.62 -7.79
CA GLU A 268 25.14 -10.87 -9.04
C GLU A 268 24.19 -9.66 -9.07
N ASN A 269 24.70 -8.51 -9.55
CA ASN A 269 23.85 -7.35 -9.77
C ASN A 269 23.04 -7.53 -11.06
N VAL A 270 21.73 -7.65 -10.93
CA VAL A 270 20.77 -7.80 -12.01
C VAL A 270 20.05 -6.48 -12.21
N GLN A 271 19.99 -6.02 -13.46
CA GLN A 271 19.17 -4.86 -13.82
C GLN A 271 17.71 -5.27 -13.95
N TRP A 272 16.81 -4.37 -13.59
CA TRP A 272 15.39 -4.59 -13.80
C TRP A 272 15.09 -4.80 -15.28
N THR A 273 14.28 -5.81 -15.57
CA THR A 273 13.79 -6.06 -16.92
C THR A 273 12.27 -5.96 -16.92
N GLN A 274 11.72 -5.20 -17.86
CA GLN A 274 10.28 -5.17 -18.10
C GLN A 274 9.94 -6.26 -19.12
N GLN A 275 9.08 -7.21 -18.76
CA GLN A 275 8.39 -8.02 -19.75
C GLN A 275 7.11 -7.29 -20.16
N MET A 276 7.15 -6.52 -21.25
CA MET A 276 5.92 -6.05 -21.88
C MET A 276 5.28 -7.20 -22.65
N GLY A 277 4.00 -7.46 -22.36
CA GLY A 277 3.20 -8.38 -23.16
C GLY A 277 3.13 -7.95 -24.63
N ASN A 278 3.36 -8.89 -25.54
CA ASN A 278 3.26 -8.75 -26.98
C ASN A 278 1.83 -8.71 -27.54
N ARG A 279 0.78 -8.77 -26.69
CA ARG A 279 -0.61 -8.80 -27.18
C ARG A 279 -1.03 -7.47 -27.81
N LYS A 280 -1.20 -7.47 -29.14
CA LYS A 280 -1.71 -6.37 -29.97
C LYS A 280 -3.05 -5.85 -29.46
N VAL A 281 -3.06 -4.78 -28.67
CA VAL A 281 -4.26 -3.98 -28.41
C VAL A 281 -4.38 -2.95 -29.53
N GLY A 282 -5.13 -3.29 -30.58
CA GLY A 282 -5.51 -2.36 -31.65
C GLY A 282 -4.37 -1.86 -32.53
N GLY A 283 -4.00 -2.65 -33.56
CA GLY A 283 -3.34 -2.15 -34.78
C GLY A 283 -1.92 -1.57 -34.68
N GLY A 284 -1.36 -1.36 -33.49
CA GLY A 284 0.02 -0.96 -33.27
C GLY A 284 0.93 -2.16 -33.00
N ILE A 285 2.11 -2.17 -33.61
CA ILE A 285 3.18 -3.12 -33.27
C ILE A 285 3.73 -2.68 -31.91
N SER A 286 3.47 -3.46 -30.86
CA SER A 286 4.27 -3.40 -29.63
C SER A 286 5.57 -4.12 -29.93
N GLU A 287 6.63 -3.37 -30.27
CA GLU A 287 7.95 -3.96 -30.45
C GLU A 287 8.43 -4.54 -29.11
N GLN A 288 8.86 -5.82 -29.14
CA GLN A 288 9.74 -6.35 -28.09
C GLN A 288 10.98 -5.48 -28.03
N THR A 289 11.06 -4.60 -27.05
CA THR A 289 12.24 -3.76 -26.87
C THR A 289 13.16 -4.42 -25.88
N THR A 290 14.23 -5.01 -26.40
CA THR A 290 15.39 -5.56 -25.68
C THR A 290 16.32 -4.45 -25.16
N ALA A 291 15.81 -3.24 -24.92
CA ALA A 291 16.60 -2.13 -24.41
C ALA A 291 16.32 -1.97 -22.92
N LYS A 292 17.39 -1.92 -22.11
CA LYS A 292 17.48 -1.46 -20.71
C LYS A 292 16.17 -0.83 -20.22
N GLY A 293 15.50 -1.48 -19.26
CA GLY A 293 14.10 -1.28 -18.85
C GLY A 293 13.73 0.07 -18.23
N ASP A 294 14.27 1.16 -18.77
CA ASP A 294 14.11 2.52 -18.25
C ASP A 294 12.87 3.22 -18.82
N TYR A 295 12.27 2.77 -19.92
CA TYR A 295 11.15 3.50 -20.58
C TYR A 295 9.78 3.19 -19.96
N LEU A 296 8.98 4.23 -19.72
CA LEU A 296 7.64 4.19 -19.16
C LEU A 296 6.60 4.32 -20.28
N SER A 297 6.44 3.28 -21.10
CA SER A 297 5.39 3.24 -22.13
C SER A 297 3.99 3.25 -21.49
N PRO A 298 2.97 3.87 -22.13
CA PRO A 298 2.94 4.51 -23.45
C PRO A 298 3.31 6.00 -23.42
N PHE A 299 4.00 6.45 -22.38
CA PHE A 299 4.12 7.86 -22.08
C PHE A 299 5.30 8.50 -22.79
N MET A 300 5.01 9.46 -23.67
CA MET A 300 6.01 10.17 -24.46
C MET A 300 6.20 11.61 -23.98
N LYS A 301 7.44 12.07 -24.06
CA LYS A 301 7.83 13.48 -24.00
C LYS A 301 7.45 14.19 -25.30
N GLU A 302 7.52 15.53 -25.31
CA GLU A 302 7.18 16.35 -26.50
C GLU A 302 8.00 15.96 -27.75
N ASP A 303 9.25 15.54 -27.55
CA ASP A 303 10.15 15.09 -28.61
C ASP A 303 9.88 13.66 -29.11
N ARG A 304 8.81 13.02 -28.61
CA ARG A 304 8.39 11.64 -28.90
C ARG A 304 9.32 10.56 -28.35
N THR A 305 10.25 10.91 -27.48
CA THR A 305 10.97 9.90 -26.69
C THR A 305 10.11 9.47 -25.51
N TYR A 306 10.28 8.24 -25.02
CA TYR A 306 9.55 7.78 -23.84
C TYR A 306 10.09 8.44 -22.58
N TRP A 307 9.19 8.71 -21.63
CA TRP A 307 9.57 8.99 -20.26
C TRP A 307 10.38 7.84 -19.67
N THR A 308 11.26 8.15 -18.74
CA THR A 308 12.05 7.17 -18.02
C THR A 308 11.85 7.24 -16.52
N SER A 309 12.21 6.18 -15.78
CA SER A 309 12.26 6.25 -14.32
C SER A 309 13.16 7.38 -13.84
N GLU A 310 14.29 7.66 -14.51
CA GLU A 310 15.19 8.75 -14.12
C GLU A 310 14.52 10.12 -14.26
N ASP A 311 13.73 10.33 -15.33
CA ASP A 311 12.94 11.55 -15.52
C ASP A 311 11.92 11.75 -14.39
N THR A 312 11.53 10.68 -13.68
CA THR A 312 10.55 10.72 -12.59
C THR A 312 11.19 10.80 -11.20
N ARG A 313 12.50 10.62 -11.04
CA ARG A 313 13.15 10.71 -9.72
C ARG A 313 13.18 12.14 -9.16
N PHE A 314 12.92 12.32 -7.87
CA PHE A 314 13.01 13.58 -7.09
C PHE A 314 12.16 14.78 -7.58
N LEU A 315 11.72 15.61 -6.64
CA LEU A 315 10.95 16.84 -6.92
C LEU A 315 11.80 18.12 -6.80
N THR A 316 13.13 17.97 -6.67
CA THR A 316 14.05 19.10 -6.55
C THR A 316 14.32 19.75 -7.92
N PRO A 317 14.67 21.05 -7.98
CA PRO A 317 14.99 21.72 -9.24
C PRO A 317 16.12 21.07 -10.04
N GLU A 318 17.00 20.30 -9.39
CA GLU A 318 18.15 19.64 -9.99
C GLU A 318 17.80 18.32 -10.70
N SER A 319 16.56 17.80 -10.60
CA SER A 319 16.16 16.49 -11.16
C SER A 319 16.02 16.43 -12.69
N GLY A 320 16.55 17.44 -13.40
CA GLY A 320 16.63 17.49 -14.86
C GLY A 320 15.30 17.75 -15.58
N VAL A 321 14.18 17.27 -15.05
CA VAL A 321 12.83 17.44 -15.61
C VAL A 321 11.94 18.22 -14.66
N CYS A 322 11.43 19.37 -15.13
CA CYS A 322 10.49 20.16 -14.35
C CYS A 322 9.10 19.52 -14.36
N LYS A 323 8.67 19.00 -13.21
CA LYS A 323 7.36 18.33 -13.05
C LYS A 323 6.21 19.29 -12.74
N TYR A 324 6.51 20.56 -12.44
CA TYR A 324 5.53 21.61 -12.13
C TYR A 324 4.60 21.37 -10.93
N TYR A 325 4.81 20.32 -10.13
CA TYR A 325 4.14 20.08 -8.86
C TYR A 325 5.13 19.74 -7.75
N SER A 326 4.68 19.85 -6.51
CA SER A 326 5.36 19.38 -5.31
C SER A 326 4.33 19.16 -4.21
N TYR A 327 4.73 18.48 -3.14
CA TYR A 327 3.94 18.35 -1.93
C TYR A 327 4.26 19.46 -0.90
N PRO A 328 3.27 19.89 -0.10
CA PRO A 328 3.51 20.80 1.01
C PRO A 328 4.53 20.24 2.01
N GLU A 329 5.21 21.14 2.73
CA GLU A 329 6.07 20.73 3.84
C GLU A 329 5.31 19.86 4.82
N PHE A 330 5.92 18.73 5.19
CA PHE A 330 5.32 17.76 6.09
C PHE A 330 6.32 17.32 7.16
N LEU A 331 6.03 17.62 8.43
CA LEU A 331 6.92 17.31 9.56
C LEU A 331 8.34 17.90 9.42
N GLY A 332 8.47 19.04 8.73
CA GLY A 332 9.75 19.68 8.40
C GLY A 332 10.42 19.15 7.13
N ILE A 333 9.81 18.18 6.46
CA ILE A 333 10.32 17.60 5.21
C ILE A 333 9.82 18.43 4.04
N LYS A 334 10.77 18.87 3.21
CA LYS A 334 10.50 19.63 1.99
C LYS A 334 11.05 18.87 0.81
N VAL A 335 10.20 18.08 0.16
CA VAL A 335 10.59 17.15 -0.92
C VAL A 335 11.18 17.85 -2.17
N ASN A 336 10.97 19.16 -2.29
CA ASN A 336 11.51 20.01 -3.34
C ASN A 336 12.81 20.75 -2.96
N GLU A 337 13.32 20.56 -1.75
CA GLU A 337 14.59 21.13 -1.28
C GLU A 337 15.58 19.99 -0.94
N PRO A 338 16.88 20.15 -1.22
CA PRO A 338 17.89 19.19 -0.79
C PRO A 338 18.00 19.17 0.74
N ALA A 339 18.50 18.05 1.28
CA ALA A 339 18.66 17.85 2.71
C ALA A 339 19.97 17.16 3.08
N SER A 340 20.52 17.54 4.23
CA SER A 340 21.66 16.91 4.88
C SER A 340 21.33 15.50 5.36
N VAL A 341 22.36 14.71 5.64
CA VAL A 341 22.19 13.35 6.18
C VAL A 341 21.44 13.37 7.52
N GLU A 342 21.72 14.36 8.38
CA GLU A 342 21.07 14.51 9.68
C GLU A 342 19.57 14.84 9.55
N GLU A 343 19.21 15.75 8.64
CA GLU A 343 17.80 16.06 8.38
C GLU A 343 17.01 14.84 7.88
N ARG A 344 17.64 13.99 7.05
CA ARG A 344 17.04 12.74 6.54
C ARG A 344 16.81 11.70 7.65
N ILE A 345 17.77 11.56 8.54
CA ILE A 345 17.66 10.70 9.72
C ILE A 345 16.53 11.19 10.64
N ASN A 346 16.49 12.49 10.94
CA ASN A 346 15.47 13.05 11.85
C ASN A 346 14.06 12.99 11.24
N ALA A 347 13.94 13.14 9.93
CA ALA A 347 12.69 12.99 9.20
C ALA A 347 12.11 11.57 9.29
N ARG A 348 12.95 10.54 9.15
CA ARG A 348 12.51 9.13 9.28
C ARG A 348 11.88 8.89 10.65
N THR A 349 12.52 9.35 11.72
CA THR A 349 11.98 9.25 13.09
C THR A 349 10.63 9.94 13.22
N LYS A 350 10.48 11.15 12.66
CA LYS A 350 9.21 11.91 12.69
C LYS A 350 8.11 11.20 11.91
N LEU A 351 8.42 10.65 10.73
CA LEU A 351 7.47 9.89 9.90
C LEU A 351 7.03 8.59 10.59
N MET A 352 7.99 7.81 11.10
CA MET A 352 7.73 6.59 11.86
C MET A 352 6.85 6.89 13.08
N ALA A 353 7.14 7.95 13.84
CA ALA A 353 6.34 8.35 14.99
C ALA A 353 4.93 8.81 14.58
N TYR A 354 4.81 9.63 13.53
CA TYR A 354 3.51 10.13 13.04
C TYR A 354 2.59 9.01 12.57
N TYR A 355 3.12 8.05 11.82
CA TYR A 355 2.35 6.90 11.31
C TYR A 355 2.23 5.76 12.33
N GLY A 356 2.87 5.86 13.49
CA GLY A 356 2.63 4.98 14.62
C GLY A 356 3.46 3.70 14.65
N TYR A 357 4.74 3.77 14.27
CA TYR A 357 5.66 2.63 14.30
C TYR A 357 5.76 2.02 15.70
N ASP A 358 5.47 0.72 15.80
CA ASP A 358 5.26 0.02 17.08
C ASP A 358 6.49 0.11 18.01
N ALA A 359 7.70 0.11 17.47
CA ALA A 359 8.92 0.24 18.27
C ALA A 359 9.01 1.59 19.00
N LEU A 360 8.51 2.67 18.38
CA LEU A 360 8.50 4.02 18.94
C LEU A 360 7.27 4.24 19.84
N THR A 361 6.09 3.83 19.40
CA THR A 361 4.84 4.04 20.16
C THR A 361 4.77 3.22 21.44
N ALA A 362 5.48 2.09 21.51
CA ALA A 362 5.57 1.26 22.71
C ALA A 362 6.45 1.85 23.82
N LYS A 363 7.27 2.88 23.54
CA LYS A 363 8.18 3.51 24.52
C LYS A 363 7.49 3.93 25.82
N ASN A 364 6.20 4.27 25.72
CA ASN A 364 5.39 4.78 26.84
C ASN A 364 4.24 3.84 27.26
N GLN A 365 4.07 2.68 26.63
CA GLN A 365 2.95 1.77 26.89
C GLN A 365 3.24 0.74 27.99
N LEU A 366 3.75 1.19 29.14
CA LEU A 366 3.72 0.42 30.37
C LEU A 366 2.29 0.37 30.92
N LYS A 367 1.39 -0.40 30.28
CA LYS A 367 0.16 -0.75 30.98
C LYS A 367 0.54 -1.75 32.07
N GLY A 368 0.37 -1.33 33.33
CA GLY A 368 0.49 -2.12 34.58
C GLY A 368 1.71 -3.02 34.73
N GLY A 369 2.90 -2.48 34.44
CA GLY A 369 4.19 -3.06 34.86
C GLY A 369 4.57 -4.38 34.20
N VAL A 370 4.17 -4.62 32.95
CA VAL A 370 4.64 -5.78 32.17
C VAL A 370 5.89 -5.36 31.40
N GLN A 371 7.04 -5.95 31.71
CA GLN A 371 8.21 -5.91 30.83
C GLN A 371 7.95 -6.90 29.68
N HIS A 372 8.21 -6.47 28.46
CA HIS A 372 8.22 -7.37 27.31
C HIS A 372 9.42 -8.34 27.44
N VAL A 373 9.41 -9.38 26.61
CA VAL A 373 10.41 -10.44 26.57
C VAL A 373 11.85 -9.91 26.63
N ALA A 374 12.71 -10.55 27.43
CA ALA A 374 14.14 -10.22 27.51
C ALA A 374 14.81 -10.25 26.14
N ALA A 375 15.44 -9.14 25.76
CA ALA A 375 16.40 -9.07 24.67
C ALA A 375 17.81 -9.41 25.21
N GLY A 376 18.63 -10.09 24.40
CA GLY A 376 20.03 -10.34 24.74
C GLY A 376 20.88 -9.06 24.74
N ASP A 377 22.11 -9.15 25.22
CA ASP A 377 23.10 -8.09 25.04
C ASP A 377 23.72 -8.24 23.63
N PHE A 378 23.68 -7.18 22.83
CA PHE A 378 24.21 -7.14 21.47
C PHE A 378 25.24 -6.04 21.32
N MET A 379 26.27 -6.29 20.50
CA MET A 379 27.20 -5.26 20.04
C MET A 379 26.52 -4.45 18.94
N LEU A 380 26.06 -3.26 19.30
CA LEU A 380 25.47 -2.30 18.37
C LEU A 380 26.50 -1.20 18.03
N PRO A 381 26.30 -0.42 16.95
CA PRO A 381 27.06 0.80 16.72
C PRO A 381 27.05 1.69 17.97
N ALA A 382 28.15 2.42 18.23
CA ALA A 382 28.47 2.99 19.54
C ALA A 382 27.38 3.87 20.21
N HIS A 383 26.43 4.41 19.43
CA HIS A 383 25.36 5.29 19.90
C HIS A 383 24.02 4.57 20.11
N TYR A 384 23.83 3.37 19.55
CA TYR A 384 22.62 2.59 19.77
C TYR A 384 22.72 1.73 21.04
N LYS A 385 21.64 1.67 21.81
CA LYS A 385 21.46 0.72 22.92
C LYS A 385 20.24 -0.15 22.67
N VAL A 386 20.37 -1.43 23.02
CA VAL A 386 19.26 -2.38 23.01
C VAL A 386 18.21 -1.93 24.02
N ARG A 387 16.94 -1.84 23.60
CA ARG A 387 15.84 -1.69 24.54
C ARG A 387 15.66 -3.00 25.31
N ARG A 388 16.14 -3.01 26.55
CA ARG A 388 16.06 -4.18 27.43
C ARG A 388 14.61 -4.58 27.71
N GLY A 389 14.35 -5.89 27.66
CA GLY A 389 13.02 -6.43 27.94
C GLY A 389 11.97 -5.94 26.93
N PHE A 390 12.32 -5.82 25.65
CA PHE A 390 11.38 -5.46 24.60
C PHE A 390 11.69 -6.17 23.28
N ARG A 391 10.67 -6.83 22.74
CA ARG A 391 10.66 -7.35 21.37
C ARG A 391 9.35 -6.96 20.69
N VAL A 392 9.44 -6.60 19.42
CA VAL A 392 8.26 -6.43 18.55
C VAL A 392 7.95 -7.77 17.88
N PHE A 393 6.68 -8.03 17.62
CA PHE A 393 6.21 -9.25 16.99
C PHE A 393 5.43 -8.91 15.72
N GLN A 394 5.62 -9.69 14.67
CA GLN A 394 4.91 -9.52 13.42
C GLN A 394 4.75 -10.85 12.69
N VAL A 395 3.75 -10.93 11.85
CA VAL A 395 3.49 -12.10 11.01
C VAL A 395 3.92 -11.78 9.58
N HIS A 396 4.82 -12.58 9.04
CA HIS A 396 5.14 -12.58 7.61
C HIS A 396 4.19 -13.53 6.90
N VAL A 397 3.59 -13.05 5.81
CA VAL A 397 2.57 -13.77 5.05
C VAL A 397 3.01 -13.82 3.59
N ARG A 398 2.98 -15.01 3.00
CA ARG A 398 3.14 -15.21 1.54
C ARG A 398 1.88 -15.83 0.97
N LEU A 399 1.28 -15.11 0.04
CA LEU A 399 -0.01 -15.43 -0.55
C LEU A 399 0.17 -15.74 -2.04
N PRO A 400 -0.39 -16.83 -2.60
CA PRO A 400 -0.32 -17.07 -4.04
C PRO A 400 -1.05 -15.97 -4.82
N GLU A 401 -0.36 -15.25 -5.69
CA GLU A 401 -0.90 -14.04 -6.33
C GLU A 401 -2.21 -14.30 -7.11
N PHE A 402 -2.31 -15.47 -7.76
CA PHE A 402 -3.46 -15.83 -8.59
C PHE A 402 -4.43 -16.80 -7.90
N ALA A 403 -4.35 -16.94 -6.58
CA ALA A 403 -5.37 -17.69 -5.86
C ALA A 403 -6.75 -17.03 -6.04
N PHE A 404 -7.80 -17.85 -6.10
CA PHE A 404 -9.20 -17.42 -6.25
C PHE A 404 -9.50 -16.62 -7.52
N ASN A 405 -8.57 -16.61 -8.48
CA ASN A 405 -8.78 -16.04 -9.81
C ASN A 405 -9.19 -14.54 -9.74
N GLY A 406 -8.57 -13.78 -8.84
CA GLY A 406 -8.82 -12.36 -8.66
C GLY A 406 -8.28 -11.84 -7.34
N SER A 407 -8.61 -10.59 -7.02
CA SER A 407 -8.15 -9.96 -5.78
C SER A 407 -8.80 -10.61 -4.55
N TYR A 408 -8.04 -10.74 -3.47
CA TYR A 408 -8.49 -11.28 -2.19
C TYR A 408 -7.61 -10.76 -1.04
N GLU A 409 -7.99 -11.03 0.20
CA GLU A 409 -7.28 -10.51 1.38
C GLU A 409 -7.11 -11.57 2.46
N PHE A 410 -5.91 -11.64 3.03
CA PHE A 410 -5.67 -12.30 4.31
C PHE A 410 -5.86 -11.30 5.44
N GLN A 411 -6.74 -11.60 6.41
CA GLN A 411 -6.96 -10.79 7.61
C GLN A 411 -6.44 -11.55 8.84
N LEU A 412 -5.55 -10.92 9.59
CA LEU A 412 -5.11 -11.39 10.89
C LEU A 412 -5.91 -10.71 12.01
N SER A 413 -6.41 -11.50 12.95
CA SER A 413 -7.13 -11.02 14.13
C SER A 413 -6.58 -11.64 15.42
N TYR A 414 -6.65 -10.87 16.51
CA TYR A 414 -6.48 -11.36 17.87
C TYR A 414 -7.81 -11.97 18.35
N ALA A 415 -7.83 -13.30 18.40
CA ALA A 415 -8.94 -14.09 18.92
C ALA A 415 -9.02 -13.99 20.44
N ARG A 416 -10.13 -13.42 20.94
CA ARG A 416 -10.33 -13.16 22.37
C ARG A 416 -11.46 -14.03 22.92
N LEU A 417 -11.14 -14.90 23.88
CA LEU A 417 -12.13 -15.78 24.50
C LEU A 417 -13.28 -14.97 25.13
N GLY A 418 -14.52 -15.25 24.71
CA GLY A 418 -15.73 -14.60 25.22
C GLY A 418 -15.88 -13.12 24.85
N LYS A 419 -15.09 -12.61 23.88
CA LYS A 419 -15.18 -11.24 23.36
C LYS A 419 -15.09 -11.27 21.83
N ASN A 420 -15.41 -10.14 21.20
CA ASN A 420 -15.18 -10.00 19.76
C ASN A 420 -13.68 -9.99 19.47
N ASP A 421 -13.30 -10.59 18.34
CA ASP A 421 -11.95 -10.54 17.81
C ASP A 421 -11.53 -9.09 17.54
N LEU A 422 -10.24 -8.80 17.74
CA LEU A 422 -9.66 -7.51 17.38
C LEU A 422 -8.87 -7.64 16.09
N PHE A 423 -9.14 -6.77 15.13
CA PHE A 423 -8.40 -6.72 13.88
C PHE A 423 -6.94 -6.30 14.13
N VAL A 424 -5.99 -7.06 13.58
CA VAL A 424 -4.54 -6.79 13.68
C VAL A 424 -4.05 -6.11 12.41
N GLY A 425 -4.32 -6.70 11.25
CA GLY A 425 -3.98 -6.11 9.96
C GLY A 425 -4.23 -7.04 8.77
N PRO A 426 -4.26 -6.49 7.55
CA PRO A 426 -4.45 -7.26 6.32
C PRO A 426 -3.14 -7.47 5.55
N VAL A 427 -3.15 -8.46 4.65
CA VAL A 427 -2.30 -8.53 3.47
C VAL A 427 -3.22 -8.73 2.27
N THR A 428 -3.19 -7.81 1.32
CA THR A 428 -4.14 -7.76 0.21
C THR A 428 -3.45 -8.12 -1.10
N VAL A 429 -4.00 -9.10 -1.80
CA VAL A 429 -3.62 -9.46 -3.16
C VAL A 429 -4.50 -8.67 -4.12
N PHE A 430 -3.88 -7.80 -4.93
CA PHE A 430 -4.56 -7.01 -5.94
C PHE A 430 -4.23 -7.55 -7.33
N ALA A 431 -4.82 -8.70 -7.66
CA ALA A 431 -4.50 -9.44 -8.87
C ALA A 431 -5.68 -9.47 -9.86
N ARG A 432 -5.33 -9.61 -11.14
CA ARG A 432 -6.27 -9.85 -12.25
C ARG A 432 -6.73 -11.30 -12.31
N GLY A 433 -7.90 -11.47 -12.88
CA GLY A 433 -8.44 -12.79 -13.22
C GLY A 433 -7.72 -13.47 -14.38
N ASP A 434 -8.03 -14.74 -14.57
CA ASP A 434 -7.49 -15.64 -15.56
C ASP A 434 -7.90 -15.27 -16.98
N ASP A 435 -9.05 -14.63 -17.09
CA ASP A 435 -9.65 -14.09 -18.30
C ASP A 435 -9.08 -12.73 -18.71
N SER A 436 -8.19 -12.13 -17.91
CA SER A 436 -7.57 -10.86 -18.24
C SER A 436 -6.61 -10.97 -19.43
N ALA A 437 -6.59 -9.97 -20.29
CA ALA A 437 -5.73 -9.91 -21.48
C ALA A 437 -4.25 -9.54 -21.17
N CYS A 438 -3.83 -9.67 -19.90
CA CYS A 438 -2.52 -9.28 -19.40
C CYS A 438 -1.50 -10.43 -19.53
N GLU A 439 -0.64 -10.38 -20.54
CA GLU A 439 0.38 -11.43 -20.79
C GLU A 439 1.46 -11.49 -19.70
N ALA A 440 1.86 -10.35 -19.11
CA ALA A 440 2.75 -10.36 -17.95
C ALA A 440 2.10 -11.08 -16.74
N CYS A 441 0.79 -10.99 -16.60
CA CYS A 441 0.03 -11.69 -15.57
C CYS A 441 -0.03 -13.20 -15.86
N GLU A 442 -0.18 -13.60 -17.13
CA GLU A 442 -0.10 -15.00 -17.57
C GLU A 442 1.27 -15.61 -17.21
N VAL A 443 2.37 -14.93 -17.52
CA VAL A 443 3.74 -15.40 -17.19
C VAL A 443 3.95 -15.52 -15.68
N ARG A 444 3.54 -14.50 -14.89
CA ARG A 444 3.62 -14.55 -13.43
C ARG A 444 2.82 -15.72 -12.86
N ARG A 445 1.65 -16.00 -13.43
CA ARG A 445 0.81 -17.14 -13.03
C ARG A 445 1.47 -18.47 -13.32
N GLU A 446 2.07 -18.63 -14.51
CA GLU A 446 2.84 -19.82 -14.86
C GLU A 446 4.04 -20.03 -13.93
N ASN A 447 4.65 -18.95 -13.47
CA ASN A 447 5.77 -18.98 -12.52
C ASN A 447 5.35 -19.20 -11.06
N GLY A 448 4.05 -19.09 -10.75
CA GLY A 448 3.51 -19.23 -9.41
C GLY A 448 4.03 -18.16 -8.46
N THR A 449 3.93 -16.89 -8.85
CA THR A 449 4.34 -15.74 -8.02
C THR A 449 3.57 -15.65 -6.72
N ASP A 450 4.24 -15.12 -5.69
CA ASP A 450 3.68 -14.91 -4.36
C ASP A 450 3.68 -13.42 -4.03
N VAL A 451 2.64 -12.97 -3.33
CA VAL A 451 2.55 -11.65 -2.68
C VAL A 451 3.07 -11.79 -1.26
N HIS A 452 4.12 -11.04 -0.95
CA HIS A 452 4.70 -10.90 0.37
C HIS A 452 4.04 -9.76 1.13
N GLY A 453 3.73 -9.99 2.40
CA GLY A 453 3.22 -8.96 3.29
C GLY A 453 3.64 -9.18 4.73
N VAL A 454 3.66 -8.09 5.48
CA VAL A 454 3.98 -8.09 6.92
C VAL A 454 2.83 -7.46 7.70
N VAL A 455 2.41 -8.14 8.77
CA VAL A 455 1.39 -7.66 9.71
C VAL A 455 2.02 -7.51 11.10
N SER A 456 2.31 -6.27 11.51
CA SER A 456 2.82 -5.97 12.85
C SER A 456 1.73 -6.18 13.92
N ILE A 457 2.07 -6.94 14.96
CA ILE A 457 1.17 -7.19 16.09
C ILE A 457 1.36 -6.07 17.11
N PRO A 458 0.30 -5.29 17.43
CA PRO A 458 0.42 -4.21 18.39
C PRO A 458 0.97 -4.69 19.74
N PRO A 459 1.99 -4.02 20.31
CA PRO A 459 2.54 -4.37 21.62
C PRO A 459 1.47 -4.39 22.72
N SER A 460 0.44 -3.55 22.61
CA SER A 460 -0.71 -3.55 23.52
C SER A 460 -1.52 -4.85 23.49
N PHE A 461 -1.63 -5.52 22.33
CA PHE A 461 -2.31 -6.81 22.19
C PHE A 461 -1.46 -7.93 22.79
N VAL A 462 -0.14 -7.92 22.53
CA VAL A 462 0.81 -8.86 23.16
C VAL A 462 0.74 -8.72 24.69
N ASN A 463 0.70 -7.50 25.20
CA ASN A 463 0.55 -7.24 26.64
C ASN A 463 -0.76 -7.78 27.21
N GLU A 464 -1.88 -7.64 26.49
CA GLU A 464 -3.16 -8.23 26.88
C GLU A 464 -3.11 -9.76 26.90
N MET A 465 -2.52 -10.40 25.88
CA MET A 465 -2.33 -11.84 25.81
C MET A 465 -1.52 -12.35 27.02
N ILE A 466 -0.38 -11.74 27.32
CA ILE A 466 0.48 -12.10 28.47
C ILE A 466 -0.30 -11.99 29.78
N ARG A 467 -1.02 -10.88 30.00
CA ARG A 467 -1.81 -10.66 31.21
C ARG A 467 -2.89 -11.72 31.40
N ASN A 468 -3.56 -12.11 30.31
CA ASN A 468 -4.64 -13.08 30.34
C ASN A 468 -4.15 -14.53 30.50
N SER A 469 -2.89 -14.82 30.15
CA SER A 469 -2.30 -16.16 30.19
C SER A 469 -2.07 -16.72 31.61
N LYS A 470 -2.00 -15.85 32.63
CA LYS A 470 -1.59 -16.19 34.01
C LYS A 470 -0.19 -16.83 34.14
N ILE A 471 0.63 -16.77 33.09
CA ILE A 471 2.02 -17.23 33.12
C ILE A 471 2.82 -16.38 34.12
N ASP A 472 3.69 -17.02 34.91
CA ASP A 472 4.64 -16.31 35.76
C ASP A 472 5.58 -15.48 34.89
N ARG A 473 5.58 -14.16 35.10
CA ARG A 473 6.33 -13.20 34.28
C ARG A 473 7.83 -13.43 34.36
N SER A 474 8.34 -14.01 35.46
CA SER A 474 9.75 -14.35 35.60
C SER A 474 10.21 -15.44 34.63
N GLN A 475 9.27 -16.21 34.07
CA GLN A 475 9.52 -17.32 33.16
C GLN A 475 9.30 -16.94 31.69
N LEU A 476 8.95 -15.69 31.36
CA LEU A 476 8.67 -15.29 29.99
C LEU A 476 9.94 -15.30 29.13
N THR A 477 9.96 -16.18 28.12
CA THR A 477 10.96 -16.20 27.05
C THR A 477 10.34 -15.75 25.71
N PRO A 478 11.15 -15.45 24.68
CA PRO A 478 10.64 -15.19 23.33
C PRO A 478 9.75 -16.32 22.81
N GLU A 479 10.15 -17.57 23.07
CA GLU A 479 9.46 -18.77 22.60
C GLU A 479 8.11 -18.96 23.31
N ILE A 480 8.08 -18.82 24.65
CA ILE A 480 6.82 -18.89 25.42
C ILE A 480 5.85 -17.79 24.98
N THR A 481 6.37 -16.58 24.72
CA THR A 481 5.53 -15.47 24.27
C THR A 481 5.04 -15.69 22.84
N ALA A 482 5.89 -16.21 21.96
CA ALA A 482 5.50 -16.55 20.60
C ALA A 482 4.41 -17.64 20.56
N ASP A 483 4.55 -18.70 21.36
CA ASP A 483 3.53 -19.74 21.48
C ASP A 483 2.21 -19.20 22.03
N LEU A 484 2.29 -18.29 23.01
CA LEU A 484 1.12 -17.60 23.55
C LEU A 484 0.43 -16.73 22.48
N ILE A 485 1.20 -16.00 21.68
CA ILE A 485 0.69 -15.19 20.57
C ILE A 485 -0.01 -16.10 19.56
N LYS A 486 0.67 -17.14 19.05
CA LYS A 486 0.11 -18.08 18.06
C LYS A 486 -1.21 -18.69 18.51
N LYS A 487 -1.36 -19.02 19.80
CA LYS A 487 -2.61 -19.55 20.38
C LYS A 487 -3.81 -18.60 20.27
N HIS A 488 -3.56 -17.30 20.18
CA HIS A 488 -4.58 -16.26 20.17
C HIS A 488 -4.72 -15.55 18.81
N LEU A 489 -4.13 -16.11 17.75
CA LEU A 489 -4.29 -15.58 16.40
C LEU A 489 -5.35 -16.38 15.63
N ARG A 490 -6.14 -15.65 14.84
CA ARG A 490 -7.06 -16.17 13.83
C ARG A 490 -6.72 -15.52 12.50
N GLY A 491 -6.55 -16.34 11.47
CA GLY A 491 -6.30 -15.91 10.09
C GLY A 491 -7.52 -16.22 9.24
N GLU A 492 -7.93 -15.27 8.40
CA GLU A 492 -9.07 -15.44 7.49
C GLU A 492 -8.67 -15.01 6.08
N LEU A 493 -8.93 -15.86 5.09
CA LEU A 493 -8.95 -15.47 3.69
C LEU A 493 -10.34 -14.94 3.34
N LYS A 494 -10.41 -13.77 2.74
CA LYS A 494 -11.65 -13.11 2.35
C LYS A 494 -11.60 -12.68 0.90
N ASP A 495 -12.74 -12.77 0.23
CA ASP A 495 -12.90 -12.16 -1.09
C ASP A 495 -13.05 -10.64 -0.99
N VAL A 496 -13.14 -9.97 -2.15
CA VAL A 496 -13.35 -8.52 -2.20
C VAL A 496 -14.71 -8.09 -1.62
N SER A 497 -15.69 -8.99 -1.46
CA SER A 497 -16.97 -8.68 -0.82
C SER A 497 -16.94 -8.79 0.70
N THR A 498 -15.78 -9.10 1.29
CA THR A 498 -15.54 -9.40 2.72
C THR A 498 -16.12 -10.73 3.19
N THR A 499 -16.51 -11.61 2.26
CA THR A 499 -16.96 -12.97 2.55
C THR A 499 -15.75 -13.85 2.86
N THR A 500 -15.83 -14.61 3.95
CA THR A 500 -14.77 -15.56 4.34
C THR A 500 -14.74 -16.76 3.37
N LEU A 501 -13.59 -16.93 2.72
CA LEU A 501 -13.25 -18.05 1.84
C LEU A 501 -12.68 -19.24 2.63
N ALA A 502 -11.79 -18.96 3.58
CA ALA A 502 -11.20 -19.94 4.47
C ALA A 502 -10.74 -19.27 5.77
N PHE A 503 -10.58 -20.03 6.84
CA PHE A 503 -10.01 -19.51 8.09
C PHE A 503 -9.20 -20.58 8.81
N ALA A 504 -8.25 -20.14 9.64
CA ALA A 504 -7.49 -20.98 10.56
C ALA A 504 -7.40 -20.28 11.93
N SER A 505 -7.46 -21.07 13.00
CA SER A 505 -7.28 -20.57 14.37
C SER A 505 -6.69 -21.64 15.27
N ASN A 506 -5.83 -21.23 16.20
CA ASN A 506 -5.31 -22.09 17.27
C ASN A 506 -6.04 -21.88 18.61
N SER A 507 -7.00 -20.96 18.67
CA SER A 507 -7.88 -20.82 19.83
C SER A 507 -8.79 -22.06 19.84
N GLY A 508 -8.76 -22.86 20.91
CA GLY A 508 -9.36 -24.20 21.03
C GLY A 508 -10.86 -24.38 20.77
N ASP A 509 -11.52 -23.44 20.11
CA ASP A 509 -12.81 -23.62 19.46
C ASP A 509 -12.58 -24.28 18.08
N VAL A 510 -12.49 -25.61 18.09
CA VAL A 510 -12.56 -26.43 16.88
C VAL A 510 -13.97 -26.30 16.32
N VAL A 511 -14.18 -25.38 15.39
CA VAL A 511 -15.39 -25.42 14.56
C VAL A 511 -15.25 -26.59 13.60
N ALA A 512 -16.29 -27.42 13.57
CA ALA A 512 -16.38 -28.66 12.83
C ALA A 512 -15.92 -28.54 11.36
N SER A 513 -15.29 -29.61 10.90
CA SER A 513 -14.78 -29.87 9.55
C SER A 513 -15.51 -29.09 8.45
N SER A 514 -14.86 -28.05 7.94
CA SER A 514 -15.06 -27.63 6.57
C SER A 514 -14.11 -28.44 5.67
N ALA A 515 -14.39 -28.49 4.36
CA ALA A 515 -13.45 -29.08 3.42
C ALA A 515 -12.11 -28.34 3.50
N GLU A 516 -11.00 -29.07 3.50
CA GLU A 516 -9.66 -28.48 3.47
C GLU A 516 -9.51 -27.61 2.22
N LEU A 517 -8.91 -26.42 2.39
CA LEU A 517 -8.60 -25.56 1.28
C LEU A 517 -7.51 -26.22 0.43
N ALA A 518 -7.70 -26.26 -0.88
CA ALA A 518 -6.71 -26.84 -1.78
C ALA A 518 -5.34 -26.15 -1.63
N SER A 519 -4.27 -26.94 -1.62
CA SER A 519 -2.91 -26.49 -1.27
C SER A 519 -2.35 -25.36 -2.16
N GLU A 520 -2.88 -25.23 -3.38
CA GLU A 520 -2.57 -24.18 -4.34
C GLU A 520 -3.25 -22.85 -4.04
N LEU A 521 -4.35 -22.87 -3.28
CA LEU A 521 -5.10 -21.69 -2.84
C LEU A 521 -4.70 -21.25 -1.42
N ALA A 522 -4.06 -22.14 -0.66
CA ALA A 522 -3.61 -21.86 0.70
C ALA A 522 -2.42 -20.89 0.73
N PRO A 523 -2.27 -20.06 1.79
CA PRO A 523 -1.06 -19.28 2.02
C PRO A 523 0.18 -20.18 1.98
N ARG A 524 1.24 -19.72 1.32
CA ARG A 524 2.52 -20.46 1.22
C ARG A 524 3.31 -20.41 2.52
N GLU A 525 3.14 -19.34 3.28
CA GLU A 525 3.87 -19.08 4.54
C GLU A 525 3.03 -18.13 5.39
N VAL A 526 2.85 -18.45 6.68
CA VAL A 526 2.30 -17.54 7.68
C VAL A 526 3.14 -17.66 8.95
N THR A 527 4.32 -17.07 8.94
CA THR A 527 5.33 -17.27 9.99
C THR A 527 5.37 -16.11 10.98
N LEU A 528 5.43 -16.43 12.27
CA LEU A 528 5.64 -15.43 13.33
C LEU A 528 7.12 -15.09 13.47
N LEU A 529 7.42 -13.80 13.52
CA LEU A 529 8.75 -13.25 13.70
C LEU A 529 8.77 -12.32 14.92
N SER A 530 9.93 -12.19 15.54
CA SER A 530 10.18 -11.09 16.47
C SER A 530 11.56 -10.49 16.29
N SER A 531 11.68 -9.18 16.54
CA SER A 531 12.95 -8.47 16.58
C SER A 531 13.16 -7.76 17.91
N SER A 532 14.44 -7.61 18.26
CA SER A 532 14.87 -6.64 19.26
C SER A 532 14.78 -5.24 18.67
N VAL A 533 14.72 -4.23 19.54
CA VAL A 533 14.71 -2.82 19.14
C VAL A 533 15.94 -2.13 19.70
N ALA A 534 16.65 -1.42 18.84
CA ALA A 534 17.73 -0.54 19.23
C ALA A 534 17.26 0.91 19.13
N GLU A 535 17.61 1.71 20.14
CA GLU A 535 17.31 3.14 20.18
C GLU A 535 18.56 3.90 20.63
N ASP A 536 18.69 5.14 20.18
CA ASP A 536 19.68 6.05 20.74
C ASP A 536 19.11 6.65 22.04
N PRO A 537 19.74 6.38 23.20
CA PRO A 537 19.26 6.89 24.48
C PRO A 537 19.50 8.39 24.64
N ASP A 538 20.46 8.95 23.90
CA ASP A 538 20.94 10.32 24.03
C ASP A 538 20.37 11.23 22.91
N ASP A 539 19.87 10.63 21.83
CA ASP A 539 19.27 11.30 20.69
C ASP A 539 17.89 10.72 20.32
N SER A 540 16.82 11.35 20.80
CA SER A 540 15.45 10.93 20.47
C SER A 540 15.04 11.22 19.02
N GLU A 541 15.85 11.95 18.26
CA GLU A 541 15.59 12.26 16.85
C GLU A 541 16.17 11.19 15.91
N ARG A 542 16.96 10.23 16.40
CA ARG A 542 17.41 9.08 15.62
C ARG A 542 16.37 7.97 15.52
N PRO A 543 16.23 7.33 14.34
CA PRO A 543 15.22 6.31 14.11
C PRO A 543 15.58 5.06 14.90
N ALA A 544 14.61 4.52 15.63
CA ALA A 544 14.77 3.22 16.26
C ALA A 544 14.82 2.13 15.18
N CYS A 545 15.74 1.18 15.31
CA CYS A 545 15.89 0.10 14.35
C CYS A 545 15.52 -1.26 14.94
N SER A 546 14.83 -2.07 14.13
CA SER A 546 14.60 -3.48 14.43
C SER A 546 15.80 -4.31 13.99
N PHE A 547 16.26 -5.20 14.85
CA PHE A 547 17.39 -6.08 14.57
C PHE A 547 17.21 -7.42 15.30
N ASP A 548 18.10 -8.39 15.07
CA ASP A 548 17.98 -9.73 15.68
C ASP A 548 16.61 -10.37 15.38
N TRP A 549 16.25 -10.40 14.09
CA TRP A 549 15.03 -11.05 13.63
C TRP A 549 15.12 -12.56 13.89
N LYS A 550 14.15 -13.07 14.66
CA LYS A 550 14.04 -14.49 15.02
C LYS A 550 12.72 -15.06 14.51
N PRO A 551 12.75 -16.14 13.70
CA PRO A 551 11.56 -16.89 13.35
C PRO A 551 11.07 -17.74 14.52
N HIS A 552 9.75 -17.82 14.69
CA HIS A 552 9.05 -18.62 15.71
C HIS A 552 8.14 -19.70 15.10
N GLY A 553 8.38 -20.00 13.82
CA GLY A 553 7.65 -20.99 13.02
C GLY A 553 6.29 -20.50 12.51
N GLU A 554 5.59 -21.40 11.83
CA GLU A 554 4.24 -21.18 11.31
C GLU A 554 3.26 -20.83 12.44
N VAL A 555 2.41 -19.85 12.17
CA VAL A 555 1.33 -19.43 13.07
C VAL A 555 0.25 -20.48 13.08
N PHE A 556 -0.19 -20.97 11.92
CA PHE A 556 -1.27 -21.95 11.80
C PHE A 556 -0.67 -23.30 11.43
N THR A 557 -1.04 -24.36 12.16
CA THR A 557 -0.72 -25.72 11.73
C THR A 557 -1.53 -26.03 10.48
N VAL A 558 -0.85 -26.47 9.41
CA VAL A 558 -1.50 -26.96 8.19
C VAL A 558 -2.48 -28.07 8.59
N CYS A 559 -3.77 -27.82 8.42
CA CYS A 559 -4.81 -28.84 8.52
C CYS A 559 -5.00 -29.45 7.14
#